data_AF-A0A3B8S1V7-F1
#
_entry.id   AF-A0A3B8S1V7-F1
#
_cell.length_a   1.000
_cell.length_b   1.000
_cell.length_c   1.000
_cell.angle_alpha   90.00
_cell.angle_beta   90.00
_cell.angle_gamma   90.00
#
_symmetry.space_group_name_H-M   'P 1'
#
loop_
_entity.id
_entity.type
_entity.pdbx_description
1 polymer ?
#
loop_
_entity_poly.entity_id
_entity_poly.type
_entity_poly.pdbx_seq_one_letter_code
_entity_poly.pdbx_strand_id
1 'polypeptide(L)'
;MIMEFIISLLLGYVIGSFPTAFLLLKKVKNIDITTVGTGNVGAMNSFEVTNSKAIGILVLILDLLKGMLPILILNMFSLNDFSFLSVALMASIFSHCYNPWLKLKGGRGLASAAGGAALIFPFALVVWIILWVIFYFMKKDITIANVAASAMSLMVIVTSISTAIKYAFPKPDSEAILVLFTLGMLLIIISKHTEPLQDLFESMKSPIRKN
;
A
#
# COMPACT_ATOMS: atom_id res chain seq x y z
N MET A 1 -15.81 -14.37 17.42
CA MET A 1 -15.06 -13.10 17.28
C MET A 1 -13.54 -13.25 17.25
N ILE A 2 -12.89 -13.85 18.26
CA ILE A 2 -11.40 -13.92 18.29
C ILE A 2 -10.83 -14.75 17.12
N MET A 3 -11.47 -15.88 16.80
CA MET A 3 -11.03 -16.77 15.74
C MET A 3 -11.05 -16.08 14.36
N GLU A 4 -12.08 -15.28 14.11
CA GLU A 4 -12.31 -14.53 12.88
C GLU A 4 -11.23 -13.46 12.69
N PHE A 5 -10.86 -12.75 13.76
CA PHE A 5 -9.71 -11.84 13.72
C PHE A 5 -8.40 -12.57 13.42
N ILE A 6 -8.17 -13.76 14.00
CA ILE A 6 -6.97 -14.57 13.73
C ILE A 6 -6.95 -15.02 12.27
N ILE A 7 -8.09 -15.49 11.74
CA ILE A 7 -8.22 -15.89 10.33
C ILE A 7 -7.93 -14.70 9.42
N SER A 8 -8.53 -13.54 9.69
CA SER A 8 -8.28 -12.30 8.94
C SER A 8 -6.81 -11.91 8.93
N LEU A 9 -6.17 -11.91 10.10
CA LEU A 9 -4.76 -11.59 10.27
C LEU A 9 -3.88 -12.54 9.47
N LEU A 10 -4.07 -13.86 9.64
CA LEU A 10 -3.26 -14.88 8.97
C LEU A 10 -3.44 -14.85 7.45
N LEU A 11 -4.69 -14.75 6.98
CA LEU A 11 -4.99 -14.71 5.56
C LEU A 11 -4.38 -13.48 4.90
N GLY A 12 -4.56 -12.30 5.50
CA GLY A 12 -3.95 -11.07 5.05
C GLY A 12 -2.43 -11.19 5.00
N TYR A 13 -1.82 -11.63 6.10
CA TYR A 13 -0.37 -11.77 6.22
C TYR A 13 0.22 -12.74 5.18
N VAL A 14 -0.37 -13.92 5.00
CA VAL A 14 0.12 -14.92 4.05
C VAL A 14 0.08 -14.37 2.62
N ILE A 15 -1.05 -13.80 2.20
CA ILE A 15 -1.21 -13.28 0.83
C ILE A 15 -0.30 -12.07 0.60
N GLY A 16 -0.26 -11.12 1.53
CA GLY A 16 0.58 -9.92 1.42
C GLY A 16 2.08 -10.25 1.42
N SER A 17 2.50 -11.25 2.19
CA SER A 17 3.88 -11.69 2.26
C SER A 17 4.39 -12.33 0.97
N PHE A 18 3.53 -12.74 0.02
CA PHE A 18 4.02 -13.45 -1.16
C PHE A 18 4.92 -12.55 -2.03
N PRO A 19 6.20 -12.90 -2.27
CA PRO A 19 7.20 -12.01 -2.86
C PRO A 19 7.10 -11.95 -4.39
N THR A 20 5.91 -11.57 -4.91
CA THR A 20 5.54 -11.61 -6.34
C THR A 20 6.55 -10.92 -7.26
N ALA A 21 6.93 -9.67 -7.00
CA ALA A 21 7.84 -8.91 -7.86
C ALA A 21 9.24 -9.55 -7.93
N PHE A 22 9.76 -9.99 -6.78
CA PHE A 22 11.03 -10.70 -6.69
C PHE A 22 11.00 -11.99 -7.52
N LEU A 23 9.98 -12.85 -7.30
CA LEU A 23 9.84 -14.11 -8.03
C LEU A 23 9.67 -13.88 -9.54
N LEU A 24 8.86 -12.89 -9.93
CA LEU A 24 8.61 -12.55 -11.33
C LEU A 24 9.90 -12.11 -12.03
N LEU A 25 10.63 -11.15 -11.48
CA LEU A 25 11.85 -10.63 -12.11
C LEU A 25 12.98 -11.65 -12.08
N LYS A 26 13.10 -12.43 -11.01
CA LYS A 26 14.08 -13.53 -10.94
C LYS A 26 13.83 -14.57 -12.02
N LYS A 27 12.55 -14.92 -12.27
CA LYS A 27 12.18 -15.93 -13.27
C LYS A 27 12.27 -15.42 -14.71
N VAL A 28 11.77 -14.21 -14.99
CA VAL A 28 11.62 -13.71 -16.36
C VAL A 28 12.86 -12.97 -16.86
N LYS A 29 13.63 -12.35 -15.95
CA LYS A 29 14.79 -11.51 -16.30
C LYS A 29 16.10 -11.94 -15.63
N ASN A 30 16.08 -12.95 -14.76
CA ASN A 30 17.22 -13.33 -13.90
C ASN A 30 17.75 -12.16 -13.05
N ILE A 31 16.89 -11.20 -12.71
CA ILE A 31 17.22 -10.03 -11.91
C ILE A 31 16.77 -10.28 -10.47
N ASP A 32 17.68 -10.08 -9.53
CA ASP A 32 17.30 -9.89 -8.12
C ASP A 32 16.92 -8.42 -7.90
N ILE A 33 15.61 -8.14 -7.83
CA ILE A 33 15.10 -6.77 -7.69
C ILE A 33 15.55 -6.10 -6.38
N THR A 34 15.94 -6.88 -5.35
CA THR A 34 16.35 -6.34 -4.05
C THR A 34 17.74 -5.71 -4.07
N THR A 35 18.51 -5.92 -5.15
CA THR A 35 19.90 -5.44 -5.29
C THR A 35 20.09 -4.41 -6.40
N VAL A 36 19.02 -4.04 -7.13
CA VAL A 36 19.07 -3.12 -8.27
C VAL A 36 18.08 -1.96 -8.14
N GLY A 37 18.43 -0.84 -8.78
CA GLY A 37 17.64 0.39 -8.72
C GLY A 37 17.52 0.87 -7.27
N THR A 38 16.29 1.10 -6.82
CA THR A 38 16.00 1.48 -5.42
C THR A 38 16.01 0.30 -4.46
N GLY A 39 16.17 -0.94 -4.93
CA GLY A 39 16.02 -2.17 -4.14
C GLY A 39 14.58 -2.48 -3.69
N ASN A 40 13.61 -1.59 -3.99
CA ASN A 40 12.21 -1.75 -3.63
C ASN A 40 11.52 -2.80 -4.52
N VAL A 41 10.76 -3.72 -3.92
CA VAL A 41 10.08 -4.82 -4.62
C VAL A 41 8.69 -4.42 -5.15
N GLY A 42 8.59 -3.23 -5.76
CA GLY A 42 7.34 -2.67 -6.26
C GLY A 42 7.34 -2.35 -7.75
N ALA A 43 6.19 -1.91 -8.26
CA ALA A 43 5.95 -1.67 -9.69
C ALA A 43 6.91 -0.67 -10.34
N MET A 44 7.18 0.48 -9.71
CA MET A 44 8.03 1.53 -10.29
C MET A 44 9.48 1.04 -10.47
N ASN A 45 10.07 0.46 -9.42
CA ASN A 45 11.43 -0.10 -9.52
C ASN A 45 11.46 -1.24 -10.55
N SER A 46 10.43 -2.09 -10.59
CA SER A 46 10.31 -3.16 -11.59
C SER A 46 10.29 -2.62 -13.01
N PHE A 47 9.59 -1.51 -13.26
CA PHE A 47 9.59 -0.82 -14.54
C PHE A 47 10.97 -0.24 -14.86
N GLU A 48 11.56 0.52 -13.94
CA GLU A 48 12.84 1.22 -14.15
C GLU A 48 13.99 0.25 -14.42
N VAL A 49 14.12 -0.83 -13.64
CA VAL A 49 15.24 -1.77 -13.78
C VAL A 49 15.11 -2.69 -15.00
N THR A 50 13.90 -2.85 -15.55
CA THR A 50 13.67 -3.71 -16.72
C THR A 50 13.40 -2.93 -18.01
N ASN A 51 13.19 -1.61 -17.91
CA ASN A 51 12.64 -0.76 -18.97
C ASN A 51 11.35 -1.32 -19.62
N SER A 52 10.58 -2.13 -18.89
CA SER A 52 9.39 -2.80 -19.40
C SER A 52 8.12 -2.32 -18.71
N LYS A 53 7.32 -1.54 -19.43
CA LYS A 53 6.00 -1.09 -18.96
C LYS A 53 5.10 -2.27 -18.60
N ALA A 54 5.15 -3.35 -19.38
CA ALA A 54 4.37 -4.54 -19.13
C ALA A 54 4.71 -5.20 -17.78
N ILE A 55 6.01 -5.29 -17.44
CA ILE A 55 6.44 -5.83 -16.14
C ILE A 55 5.99 -4.91 -15.00
N GLY A 56 6.17 -3.60 -15.13
CA GLY A 56 5.71 -2.64 -14.13
C GLY A 56 4.21 -2.73 -13.86
N ILE A 57 3.39 -2.76 -14.92
CA ILE A 57 1.93 -2.91 -14.84
C ILE A 57 1.54 -4.25 -14.22
N LEU A 58 2.21 -5.34 -14.59
CA LEU A 58 1.92 -6.65 -14.02
C LEU A 58 2.21 -6.67 -12.51
N VAL A 59 3.34 -6.12 -12.06
CA VAL A 59 3.65 -6.01 -10.63
C VAL A 59 2.64 -5.12 -9.91
N LEU A 60 2.21 -4.01 -10.52
CA LEU A 60 1.16 -3.16 -9.95
C LEU A 60 -0.16 -3.92 -9.74
N ILE A 61 -0.59 -4.68 -10.75
CA ILE A 61 -1.81 -5.52 -10.65
C ILE A 61 -1.65 -6.56 -9.55
N LEU A 62 -0.51 -7.26 -9.50
CA LEU A 62 -0.26 -8.27 -8.48
C LEU A 62 -0.27 -7.66 -7.06
N ASP A 63 0.29 -6.46 -6.88
CA ASP A 63 0.29 -5.79 -5.59
C ASP A 63 -1.09 -5.24 -5.21
N LEU A 64 -1.91 -4.77 -6.17
CA LEU A 64 -3.34 -4.45 -5.95
C LEU A 64 -4.09 -5.71 -5.47
N LEU A 65 -3.87 -6.84 -6.14
CA LEU A 65 -4.51 -8.11 -5.79
C LEU A 65 -4.14 -8.59 -4.39
N LYS A 66 -2.93 -8.33 -3.89
CA LYS A 66 -2.58 -8.64 -2.49
C LYS A 66 -3.50 -7.95 -1.48
N GLY A 67 -3.93 -6.74 -1.79
CA GLY A 67 -4.91 -6.01 -0.97
C GLY A 67 -6.33 -6.55 -1.12
N MET A 68 -6.72 -6.91 -2.34
CA MET A 68 -8.08 -7.35 -2.67
C MET A 68 -8.38 -8.78 -2.22
N LEU A 69 -7.47 -9.71 -2.47
CA LEU A 69 -7.71 -11.15 -2.30
C LEU A 69 -8.09 -11.56 -0.87
N PRO A 70 -7.43 -11.06 0.21
CA PRO A 70 -7.84 -11.40 1.57
C PRO A 70 -9.31 -11.01 1.85
N ILE A 71 -9.72 -9.83 1.36
CA ILE A 71 -11.09 -9.33 1.52
C ILE A 71 -12.09 -10.19 0.75
N LEU A 72 -11.79 -10.50 -0.51
CA LEU A 72 -12.67 -11.31 -1.36
C LEU A 72 -12.86 -12.71 -0.77
N ILE A 73 -11.77 -13.33 -0.27
CA ILE A 73 -11.83 -14.65 0.34
C ILE A 73 -12.63 -14.61 1.64
N LEU A 74 -12.43 -13.63 2.52
CA LEU A 74 -13.23 -13.49 3.76
C LEU A 74 -14.72 -13.34 3.48
N ASN A 75 -15.08 -12.55 2.46
CA ASN A 75 -16.47 -12.39 2.04
C ASN A 75 -17.09 -13.72 1.57
N MET A 76 -16.33 -14.62 0.94
CA MET A 76 -16.81 -15.95 0.56
C MET A 76 -17.15 -16.84 1.77
N PHE A 77 -16.53 -16.58 2.92
CA PHE A 77 -16.81 -17.28 4.19
C PHE A 77 -17.78 -16.51 5.10
N SER A 78 -18.50 -15.51 4.56
CA SER A 78 -19.41 -14.65 5.33
C SER A 78 -18.72 -13.88 6.48
N LEU A 79 -17.39 -13.68 6.38
CA LEU A 79 -16.62 -12.81 7.27
C LEU A 79 -16.54 -11.40 6.69
N ASN A 80 -17.70 -10.83 6.39
CA ASN A 80 -17.88 -9.55 5.71
C ASN A 80 -18.12 -8.39 6.70
N ASP A 81 -17.45 -8.42 7.84
CA ASP A 81 -17.47 -7.34 8.83
C ASP A 81 -16.30 -6.37 8.62
N PHE A 82 -16.52 -5.07 8.76
CA PHE A 82 -15.48 -4.07 8.50
C PHE A 82 -14.23 -4.29 9.38
N SER A 83 -14.41 -4.70 10.64
CA SER A 83 -13.31 -4.96 11.56
C SER A 83 -12.46 -6.15 11.10
N PHE A 84 -13.09 -7.23 10.63
CA PHE A 84 -12.37 -8.39 10.09
C PHE A 84 -11.64 -8.05 8.79
N LEU A 85 -12.28 -7.31 7.88
CA LEU A 85 -11.71 -6.95 6.58
C LEU A 85 -10.57 -5.93 6.72
N SER A 86 -10.71 -4.95 7.61
CA SER A 86 -9.67 -3.96 7.90
C SER A 86 -8.41 -4.60 8.50
N VAL A 87 -8.56 -5.56 9.42
CA VAL A 87 -7.44 -6.33 9.97
C VAL A 87 -6.72 -7.13 8.88
N ALA A 88 -7.46 -7.81 8.00
CA ALA A 88 -6.85 -8.57 6.91
C ALA A 88 -6.09 -7.67 5.93
N LEU A 89 -6.65 -6.51 5.58
CA LEU A 89 -5.98 -5.55 4.72
C LEU A 89 -4.70 -4.99 5.36
N MET A 90 -4.77 -4.56 6.62
CA MET A 90 -3.60 -4.07 7.35
C MET A 90 -2.51 -5.14 7.43
N ALA A 91 -2.87 -6.40 7.70
CA ALA A 91 -1.93 -7.52 7.73
C ALA A 91 -1.27 -7.78 6.36
N SER A 92 -2.05 -7.68 5.28
CA SER A 92 -1.54 -7.81 3.91
C SER A 92 -0.54 -6.71 3.57
N ILE A 93 -0.86 -5.45 3.87
CA ILE A 93 0.04 -4.33 3.60
C ILE A 93 1.29 -4.43 4.48
N PHE A 94 1.12 -4.75 5.76
CA PHE A 94 2.25 -4.90 6.68
C PHE A 94 3.22 -5.98 6.20
N SER A 95 2.72 -7.17 5.87
CA SER A 95 3.55 -8.27 5.37
C SER A 95 4.12 -8.02 3.97
N HIS A 96 3.44 -7.23 3.13
CA HIS A 96 4.01 -6.77 1.87
C HIS A 96 5.17 -5.79 2.09
N CYS A 97 5.05 -4.88 3.06
CA CYS A 97 6.05 -3.86 3.39
C CYS A 97 7.26 -4.43 4.15
N TYR A 98 7.00 -5.35 5.08
CA TYR A 98 7.96 -6.02 5.94
C TYR A 98 7.99 -7.51 5.61
N ASN A 99 8.44 -7.81 4.40
CA ASN A 99 8.31 -9.13 3.81
C ASN A 99 9.24 -10.16 4.49
N PRO A 100 8.72 -11.24 5.10
CA PRO A 100 9.53 -12.21 5.84
C PRO A 100 10.50 -12.98 4.94
N TRP A 101 10.16 -13.18 3.66
CA TRP A 101 10.99 -13.87 2.68
C TRP A 101 12.17 -13.02 2.19
N LEU A 102 12.10 -11.70 2.39
CA LEU A 102 13.04 -10.72 1.88
C LEU A 102 13.73 -9.96 3.01
N LYS A 103 13.98 -10.63 4.16
CA LYS A 103 14.65 -10.05 5.33
C LYS A 103 13.97 -8.76 5.83
N LEU A 104 12.63 -8.74 5.83
CA LEU A 104 11.78 -7.60 6.17
C LEU A 104 11.93 -6.39 5.23
N LYS A 105 12.58 -6.57 4.06
CA LYS A 105 12.67 -5.57 2.99
C LYS A 105 11.63 -5.87 1.92
N GLY A 106 10.43 -5.33 2.11
CA GLY A 106 9.31 -5.43 1.18
C GLY A 106 9.07 -4.15 0.38
N GLY A 107 7.87 -4.05 -0.19
CA GLY A 107 7.43 -2.89 -0.99
C GLY A 107 6.98 -1.71 -0.12
N ARG A 108 6.37 -0.69 -0.74
CA ARG A 108 5.88 0.52 -0.04
C ARG A 108 4.39 0.50 0.30
N GLY A 109 3.67 -0.56 -0.04
CA GLY A 109 2.30 -0.80 0.42
C GLY A 109 1.18 0.00 -0.26
N LEU A 110 1.49 1.06 -1.03
CA LEU A 110 0.47 1.91 -1.67
C LEU A 110 -0.47 1.16 -2.62
N ALA A 111 0.06 0.26 -3.45
CA ALA A 111 -0.76 -0.52 -4.37
C ALA A 111 -1.66 -1.52 -3.62
N SER A 112 -1.13 -2.24 -2.62
CA SER A 112 -1.94 -3.14 -1.79
C SER A 112 -2.99 -2.38 -0.98
N ALA A 113 -2.65 -1.20 -0.46
CA ALA A 113 -3.59 -0.30 0.18
C ALA A 113 -4.72 0.13 -0.77
N ALA A 114 -4.38 0.57 -1.97
CA ALA A 114 -5.36 0.98 -2.97
C ALA A 114 -6.29 -0.17 -3.37
N GLY A 115 -5.76 -1.37 -3.58
CA GLY A 115 -6.55 -2.55 -3.96
C GLY A 115 -7.59 -2.91 -2.89
N GLY A 116 -7.18 -3.01 -1.63
CA GLY A 116 -8.12 -3.29 -0.54
C GLY A 116 -9.08 -2.14 -0.27
N ALA A 117 -8.60 -0.90 -0.26
CA ALA A 117 -9.44 0.28 -0.06
C ALA A 117 -10.51 0.42 -1.16
N ALA A 118 -10.23 0.02 -2.41
CA ALA A 118 -11.23 0.00 -3.47
C ALA A 118 -12.46 -0.86 -3.12
N LEU A 119 -12.27 -1.92 -2.32
CA LEU A 119 -13.35 -2.81 -1.90
C LEU A 119 -14.03 -2.33 -0.62
N ILE A 120 -13.25 -1.90 0.39
CA ILE A 120 -13.81 -1.66 1.73
C ILE A 120 -13.97 -0.19 2.12
N PHE A 121 -13.24 0.69 1.47
CA PHE A 121 -13.27 2.12 1.79
C PHE A 121 -12.98 3.00 0.56
N PRO A 122 -13.84 2.93 -0.47
CA PRO A 122 -13.62 3.62 -1.75
C PRO A 122 -13.52 5.14 -1.59
N PHE A 123 -14.21 5.72 -0.60
CA PHE A 123 -14.09 7.14 -0.27
C PHE A 123 -12.65 7.55 0.07
N ALA A 124 -11.95 6.77 0.91
CA ALA A 124 -10.56 7.05 1.25
C ALA A 124 -9.63 6.94 0.04
N LEU A 125 -9.87 5.95 -0.83
CA LEU A 125 -9.11 5.80 -2.07
C LEU A 125 -9.27 7.01 -2.99
N VAL A 126 -10.52 7.47 -3.21
CA VAL A 126 -10.80 8.64 -4.05
C VAL A 126 -10.16 9.89 -3.47
N VAL A 127 -10.30 10.13 -2.16
CA VAL A 127 -9.66 11.26 -1.47
C VAL A 127 -8.14 11.21 -1.65
N TRP A 128 -7.53 10.05 -1.43
CA TRP A 128 -6.09 9.86 -1.59
C TRP A 128 -5.64 10.12 -3.04
N ILE A 129 -6.35 9.60 -4.05
CA ILE A 129 -6.02 9.83 -5.47
C ILE A 129 -6.09 11.32 -5.82
N ILE A 130 -7.15 12.02 -5.41
CA ILE A 130 -7.32 13.45 -5.67
C ILE A 130 -6.16 14.23 -5.05
N LEU A 131 -5.86 13.98 -3.78
CA LEU A 131 -4.75 14.65 -3.09
C LEU A 131 -3.40 14.32 -3.73
N TRP A 132 -3.18 13.06 -4.10
CA TRP A 132 -1.95 12.63 -4.77
C TRP A 132 -1.75 13.36 -6.09
N VAL A 133 -2.80 13.47 -6.91
CA VAL A 133 -2.76 14.22 -8.17
C VAL A 133 -2.42 15.69 -7.90
N ILE A 134 -3.09 16.34 -6.94
CA ILE A 134 -2.82 17.73 -6.58
C ILE A 134 -1.34 17.92 -6.19
N PHE A 135 -0.84 17.13 -5.23
CA PHE A 135 0.54 17.26 -4.76
C PHE A 135 1.57 16.91 -5.83
N TYR A 136 1.28 15.91 -6.67
CA TYR A 136 2.13 15.56 -7.81
C TYR A 136 2.22 16.73 -8.79
N PHE A 137 1.12 17.41 -9.12
CA PHE A 137 1.17 18.55 -10.03
C PHE A 137 1.83 19.79 -9.42
N MET A 138 1.74 19.98 -8.10
CA MET A 138 2.41 21.08 -7.39
C MET A 138 3.92 20.92 -7.29
N LYS A 139 4.42 19.68 -7.13
CA LYS A 139 5.84 19.42 -6.85
C LYS A 139 6.58 18.64 -7.93
N LYS A 140 5.85 18.00 -8.85
CA LYS A 140 6.38 17.11 -9.89
C LYS A 140 7.26 15.98 -9.33
N ASP A 141 7.00 15.59 -8.09
CA ASP A 141 7.76 14.58 -7.35
C ASP A 141 6.81 13.54 -6.75
N ILE A 142 7.08 12.26 -7.04
CA ILE A 142 6.24 11.14 -6.61
C ILE A 142 6.36 10.90 -5.11
N THR A 143 7.55 11.06 -4.53
CA THR A 143 7.79 10.85 -3.11
C THR A 143 7.03 11.87 -2.27
N ILE A 144 7.10 13.15 -2.64
CA ILE A 144 6.33 14.21 -1.98
C ILE A 144 4.83 13.95 -2.13
N ALA A 145 4.37 13.61 -3.34
CA ALA A 145 2.96 13.31 -3.57
C ALA A 145 2.45 12.15 -2.70
N ASN A 146 3.20 11.05 -2.63
CA ASN A 146 2.84 9.89 -1.80
C ASN A 146 2.69 10.25 -0.32
N VAL A 147 3.67 10.96 0.24
CA VAL A 147 3.70 11.31 1.67
C VAL A 147 2.62 12.33 2.00
N ALA A 148 2.53 13.41 1.22
CA ALA A 148 1.56 14.48 1.46
C ALA A 148 0.12 13.99 1.29
N ALA A 149 -0.17 13.19 0.25
CA ALA A 149 -1.50 12.63 0.04
C ALA A 149 -1.88 11.65 1.16
N SER A 150 -0.95 10.81 1.60
CA SER A 150 -1.21 9.86 2.70
C SER A 150 -1.55 10.60 3.99
N ALA A 151 -0.72 11.57 4.40
CA ALA A 151 -0.96 12.34 5.61
C ALA A 151 -2.24 13.19 5.55
N MET A 152 -2.45 13.91 4.44
CA MET A 152 -3.62 14.78 4.28
C MET A 152 -4.93 13.98 4.12
N SER A 153 -4.88 12.78 3.56
CA SER A 153 -6.06 11.92 3.45
C SER A 153 -6.61 11.53 4.83
N LEU A 154 -5.75 11.24 5.81
CA LEU A 154 -6.19 10.97 7.19
C LEU A 154 -6.91 12.20 7.78
N MET A 155 -6.34 13.39 7.60
CA MET A 155 -6.95 14.63 8.10
C MET A 155 -8.34 14.86 7.50
N VAL A 156 -8.50 14.66 6.19
CA VAL A 156 -9.79 14.79 5.50
C VAL A 156 -10.80 13.75 5.99
N ILE A 157 -10.37 12.50 6.19
CA ILE A 157 -11.23 11.43 6.68
C ILE A 157 -11.72 11.73 8.10
N VAL A 158 -10.84 12.16 9.00
CA VAL A 158 -11.18 12.47 10.39
C VAL A 158 -12.12 13.67 10.47
N THR A 159 -11.87 14.74 9.70
CA THR A 159 -12.76 15.93 9.71
C THR A 159 -14.10 15.67 9.02
N SER A 160 -14.18 14.65 8.17
CA SER A 160 -15.39 14.25 7.43
C SER A 160 -15.92 12.89 7.86
N ILE A 161 -15.78 12.53 9.15
CA ILE A 161 -15.98 11.16 9.65
C ILE A 161 -17.37 10.59 9.32
N SER A 162 -18.42 11.40 9.40
CA SER A 162 -19.79 10.97 9.10
C SER A 162 -19.95 10.59 7.63
N THR A 163 -19.33 11.35 6.72
CA THR A 163 -19.29 11.04 5.28
C THR A 163 -18.43 9.81 5.02
N ALA A 164 -17.30 9.71 5.71
CA ALA A 164 -16.39 8.57 5.60
C ALA A 164 -17.08 7.25 5.98
N ILE A 165 -17.81 7.22 7.11
CA ILE A 165 -18.60 6.05 7.53
C ILE A 165 -19.71 5.73 6.53
N LYS A 166 -20.39 6.75 6.00
CA LYS A 166 -21.47 6.57 5.02
C LYS A 166 -21.01 5.80 3.77
N TYR A 167 -19.78 6.02 3.34
CA TYR A 167 -19.22 5.43 2.11
C TYR A 167 -18.21 4.30 2.36
N ALA A 168 -18.01 3.87 3.60
CA ALA A 168 -17.33 2.61 3.90
C ALA A 168 -18.29 1.43 3.64
N PHE A 169 -17.76 0.31 3.15
CA PHE A 169 -18.54 -0.87 2.87
C PHE A 169 -17.75 -2.15 3.18
N PRO A 170 -18.10 -2.93 4.21
CA PRO A 170 -19.19 -2.74 5.18
C PRO A 170 -19.02 -1.48 6.03
N LYS A 171 -20.07 -1.06 6.74
CA LYS A 171 -19.94 0.08 7.67
C LYS A 171 -19.12 -0.34 8.89
N PRO A 172 -18.19 0.50 9.37
CA PRO A 172 -17.51 0.27 10.63
C PRO A 172 -18.49 0.35 11.80
N ASP A 173 -18.28 -0.47 12.83
CA ASP A 173 -19.15 -0.51 14.03
C ASP A 173 -19.04 0.78 14.87
N SER A 174 -17.93 1.50 14.75
CA SER A 174 -17.71 2.76 15.44
C SER A 174 -16.77 3.69 14.67
N GLU A 175 -16.86 4.99 14.96
CA GLU A 175 -15.89 5.98 14.49
C GLU A 175 -14.46 5.61 14.88
N ALA A 176 -14.27 5.09 16.10
CA ALA A 176 -12.96 4.68 16.60
C ALA A 176 -12.31 3.59 15.72
N ILE A 177 -13.08 2.59 15.28
CA ILE A 177 -12.57 1.52 14.40
C ILE A 177 -12.09 2.10 13.06
N LEU A 178 -12.86 3.03 12.47
CA LEU A 178 -12.47 3.66 11.21
C LEU A 178 -11.19 4.52 11.37
N VAL A 179 -11.10 5.27 12.46
CA VAL A 179 -9.92 6.09 12.77
C VAL A 179 -8.69 5.22 13.02
N LEU A 180 -8.82 4.14 13.80
CA LEU A 180 -7.72 3.20 14.06
C LEU A 180 -7.24 2.52 12.78
N PHE A 181 -8.17 2.09 11.92
CA PHE A 181 -7.83 1.50 10.62
C PHE A 181 -7.05 2.49 9.75
N THR A 182 -7.54 3.72 9.58
CA THR A 182 -6.90 4.73 8.74
C THR A 182 -5.56 5.21 9.30
N LEU A 183 -5.45 5.36 10.62
CA LEU A 183 -4.19 5.67 11.28
C LEU A 183 -3.18 4.52 11.12
N GLY A 184 -3.61 3.27 11.32
CA GLY A 184 -2.75 2.10 11.11
C GLY A 184 -2.20 2.00 9.68
N MET A 185 -3.08 2.22 8.69
CA MET A 185 -2.70 2.31 7.27
C MET A 185 -1.65 3.40 7.04
N LEU A 186 -1.87 4.61 7.58
CA LEU A 186 -0.93 5.72 7.47
C LEU A 186 0.43 5.36 8.05
N LEU A 187 0.46 4.82 9.27
CA LEU A 187 1.71 4.48 9.96
C LEU A 187 2.54 3.46 9.17
N ILE A 188 1.91 2.42 8.62
CA ILE A 188 2.58 1.41 7.80
C ILE A 188 3.11 2.01 6.48
N ILE A 189 2.35 2.90 5.84
CA ILE A 189 2.77 3.52 4.58
C ILE A 189 3.92 4.49 4.83
N ILE A 190 3.80 5.39 5.82
CA ILE A 190 4.79 6.41 6.11
C ILE A 190 6.11 5.79 6.59
N SER A 191 6.07 4.70 7.36
CA SER A 191 7.29 4.01 7.79
C SER A 191 8.12 3.48 6.61
N LYS A 192 7.51 3.23 5.44
CA LYS A 192 8.19 2.82 4.20
C LYS A 192 8.55 3.98 3.27
N HIS A 193 8.22 5.22 3.64
CA HIS A 193 8.55 6.42 2.88
C HIS A 193 9.65 7.28 3.55
N THR A 194 10.26 6.81 4.63
CA THR A 194 11.42 7.45 5.26
C THR A 194 12.67 7.40 4.37
N GLU A 195 13.05 6.24 3.86
CA GLU A 195 14.22 6.08 2.95
C GLU A 195 14.05 6.93 1.67
N PRO A 196 12.92 6.88 0.93
CA PRO A 196 12.74 7.72 -0.26
C PRO A 196 12.77 9.23 0.01
N LEU A 197 12.30 9.66 1.20
CA LEU A 197 12.40 11.05 1.61
C LEU A 197 13.84 11.44 1.91
N GLN A 198 14.62 10.56 2.56
CA GLN A 198 16.04 10.78 2.80
C GLN A 198 16.80 10.93 1.49
N ASP A 199 16.61 9.99 0.55
CA ASP A 199 17.20 10.04 -0.79
C ASP A 199 16.87 11.36 -1.51
N LEU A 200 15.61 11.81 -1.40
CA LEU A 200 15.16 13.07 -1.97
C LEU A 200 15.87 14.27 -1.33
N PHE A 201 15.95 14.34 0.00
CA PHE A 201 16.63 15.43 0.69
C PHE A 201 18.14 15.46 0.40
N GLU A 202 18.78 14.30 0.29
CA GLU A 202 20.19 14.21 -0.10
C GLU A 202 20.40 14.74 -1.51
N SER A 203 19.54 14.36 -2.46
CA SER A 203 19.61 14.85 -3.85
C SER A 203 19.47 16.38 -3.96
N MET A 204 18.69 17.01 -3.06
CA MET A 204 18.57 18.48 -2.99
C MET A 204 19.82 19.15 -2.41
N LYS A 205 20.55 18.49 -1.50
CA LYS A 205 21.76 19.02 -0.86
C LYS A 205 22.98 18.93 -1.77
N SER A 206 23.04 17.96 -2.67
CA SER A 206 24.12 17.79 -3.64
C SER A 206 23.64 17.99 -5.08
N PRO A 207 23.30 19.22 -5.52
CA PRO A 207 22.76 19.47 -6.85
C PRO A 207 23.78 19.26 -8.00
N ILE A 208 24.96 18.70 -7.74
CA ILE A 208 26.08 18.63 -8.70
C ILE A 208 26.19 17.24 -9.33
N ARG A 209 26.01 17.26 -10.67
CA ARG A 209 26.35 16.29 -11.73
C ARG A 209 25.36 15.16 -12.02
N LYS A 210 24.32 15.52 -12.79
CA LYS A 210 23.96 14.73 -13.99
C LYS A 210 24.08 15.63 -15.22
N ASN A 211 25.22 15.53 -15.90
CA ASN A 211 25.32 15.83 -17.33
C ASN A 211 24.72 14.65 -18.09
#